data_AF-A0A975B7L7-F1
#
_entry.id   AF-A0A975B7L7-F1
#
_cell.length_a   1.000
_cell.length_b   1.000
_cell.length_c   1.000
_cell.angle_alpha   90.00
_cell.angle_beta   90.00
_cell.angle_gamma   90.00
#
_symmetry.space_group_name_H-M   'P 1'
#
loop_
_entity.id
_entity.type
_entity.pdbx_description
1 polymer ?
#
loop_
_entity_poly.entity_id
_entity_poly.type
_entity_poly.pdbx_seq_one_letter_code
_entity_poly.pdbx_strand_id
1 'polypeptide(L)'
;MKKINNVKIFMIFFVLVLFPFVSFALTGGPDKFGYFFYDNNEKNMPEFSWIDLCESKNSTNIKLANDAVSPAIPIGFRFNFYGINYSNIYISANGFISFNADARHGCCNGEPIPNNDAVNNMIAGLWDDLSPSG
;
A
#
# COMPACT_ATOMS: atom_id res chain seq x y z
N MET A 1 2.81 -30.90 57.37
CA MET A 1 2.99 -29.72 56.49
C MET A 1 4.16 -29.99 55.55
N LYS A 2 3.90 -30.33 54.29
CA LYS A 2 4.93 -30.66 53.28
C LYS A 2 4.90 -29.53 52.24
N LYS A 3 5.95 -28.70 52.24
CA LYS A 3 6.15 -27.59 51.27
C LYS A 3 6.24 -28.18 49.86
N ILE A 4 5.28 -27.84 49.01
CA ILE A 4 5.37 -28.08 47.56
C ILE A 4 6.25 -26.96 47.00
N ASN A 5 7.36 -27.32 46.35
CA ASN A 5 8.38 -26.40 45.85
C ASN A 5 7.90 -25.69 44.57
N ASN A 6 7.60 -24.39 44.69
CA ASN A 6 7.16 -23.48 43.61
C ASN A 6 8.23 -23.14 42.55
N VAL A 7 9.31 -23.93 42.44
CA VAL A 7 10.51 -23.55 41.66
C VAL A 7 10.48 -24.10 40.23
N LYS A 8 9.62 -25.08 39.90
CA LYS A 8 9.59 -25.69 38.56
C LYS A 8 8.63 -25.03 37.56
N ILE A 9 7.74 -24.15 38.01
CA ILE A 9 6.72 -23.53 37.13
C ILE A 9 7.18 -22.18 36.55
N PHE A 10 8.28 -21.60 37.06
CA PHE A 10 8.78 -20.30 36.57
C PHE A 10 9.67 -20.40 35.31
N MET A 11 10.05 -21.61 34.90
CA MET A 11 11.02 -21.84 33.81
C MET A 11 10.38 -22.35 32.50
N ILE A 12 9.11 -22.00 32.25
CA ILE A 12 8.46 -22.23 30.95
C ILE A 12 7.86 -20.94 30.37
N PHE A 13 7.68 -19.89 31.18
CA PHE A 13 7.11 -18.61 30.75
C PHE A 13 8.13 -17.58 30.22
N PHE A 14 9.44 -17.91 30.16
CA PHE A 14 10.51 -16.94 29.87
C PHE A 14 11.34 -17.26 28.61
N VAL A 15 10.77 -17.97 27.62
CA VAL A 15 11.47 -18.28 26.35
C VAL A 15 10.88 -17.52 25.15
N LEU A 16 9.77 -16.80 25.31
CA LEU A 16 9.06 -16.15 24.19
C LEU A 16 9.44 -14.68 23.93
N VAL A 17 10.48 -14.14 24.60
CA VAL A 17 10.81 -12.68 24.53
C VAL A 17 12.21 -12.40 23.95
N LEU A 18 12.92 -13.40 23.42
CA LEU A 18 14.31 -13.23 22.94
C LEU A 18 14.54 -13.50 21.46
N PHE A 19 13.51 -13.80 20.68
CA PHE A 19 13.64 -13.75 19.23
C PHE A 19 13.14 -12.39 18.77
N PRO A 20 14.01 -11.44 18.35
CA PRO A 20 13.52 -10.38 17.49
C PRO A 20 12.84 -11.09 16.33
N PHE A 21 11.57 -10.78 16.10
CA PHE A 21 10.93 -11.12 14.84
C PHE A 21 11.80 -10.46 13.78
N VAL A 22 12.65 -11.26 13.12
CA VAL A 22 13.26 -10.83 11.87
C VAL A 22 12.06 -10.59 10.98
N SER A 23 11.83 -9.32 10.61
CA SER A 23 10.87 -9.01 9.56
C SER A 23 11.36 -9.78 8.34
N PHE A 24 10.68 -10.87 8.01
CA PHE A 24 10.99 -11.59 6.79
C PHE A 24 10.73 -10.64 5.62
N ALA A 25 11.57 -10.76 4.59
CA ALA A 25 11.24 -10.19 3.31
C ALA A 25 9.83 -10.70 2.91
N LEU A 26 8.95 -9.80 2.48
CA LEU A 26 7.56 -10.15 2.21
C LEU A 26 7.35 -10.32 0.70
N THR A 27 7.21 -11.57 0.27
CA THR A 27 6.67 -11.94 -1.04
C THR A 27 5.37 -12.73 -0.90
N GLY A 28 4.49 -12.62 -1.89
CA GLY A 28 3.28 -13.42 -1.95
C GLY A 28 2.56 -13.34 -3.28
N GLY A 29 1.49 -14.12 -3.38
CA GLY A 29 0.75 -14.35 -4.61
C GLY A 29 1.08 -15.70 -5.28
N PRO A 30 0.50 -15.99 -6.46
CA PRO A 30 -0.53 -15.17 -7.08
C PRO A 30 -1.79 -15.19 -6.22
N ASP A 31 -2.44 -14.03 -6.09
CA ASP A 31 -3.82 -14.00 -5.59
C ASP A 31 -4.79 -14.63 -6.61
N LYS A 32 -6.09 -14.59 -6.32
CA LYS A 32 -7.13 -15.14 -7.22
C LYS A 32 -7.20 -14.46 -8.59
N PHE A 33 -6.56 -13.30 -8.75
CA PHE A 33 -6.53 -12.50 -9.97
C PHE A 33 -5.16 -12.52 -10.66
N GLY A 34 -4.17 -13.22 -10.10
CA GLY A 34 -2.84 -13.38 -10.66
C GLY A 34 -1.81 -12.34 -10.22
N TYR A 35 -2.12 -11.49 -9.24
CA TYR A 35 -1.17 -10.48 -8.74
C TYR A 35 -0.20 -11.06 -7.70
N PHE A 36 1.03 -10.57 -7.77
CA PHE A 36 2.11 -10.89 -6.84
C PHE A 36 2.57 -9.62 -6.13
N PHE A 37 3.14 -9.77 -4.94
CA PHE A 37 3.90 -8.72 -4.28
C PHE A 37 5.28 -9.23 -3.90
N TYR A 38 6.25 -8.33 -3.91
CA TYR A 38 7.64 -8.55 -3.54
C TYR A 38 8.10 -7.29 -2.82
N ASP A 39 8.85 -7.44 -1.75
CA ASP A 39 9.63 -6.33 -1.24
C ASP A 39 10.99 -6.25 -1.94
N ASN A 40 11.76 -5.22 -1.59
CA ASN A 40 13.06 -4.94 -2.21
C ASN A 40 14.20 -5.86 -1.74
N ASN A 41 13.94 -6.82 -0.85
CA ASN A 41 14.92 -7.78 -0.35
C ASN A 41 14.78 -9.16 -1.03
N GLU A 42 13.77 -9.35 -1.88
CA GLU A 42 13.47 -10.62 -2.52
C GLU A 42 14.41 -10.97 -3.67
N LYS A 43 14.82 -12.24 -3.73
CA LYS A 43 15.61 -12.77 -4.85
C LYS A 43 14.68 -13.15 -6.00
N ASN A 44 15.09 -12.88 -7.25
CA ASN A 44 14.32 -13.15 -8.48
C ASN A 44 13.01 -12.34 -8.60
N MET A 45 12.98 -11.13 -8.03
CA MET A 45 11.90 -10.18 -8.29
C MET A 45 11.86 -9.77 -9.77
N PRO A 46 10.70 -9.33 -10.30
CA PRO A 46 10.61 -8.72 -11.62
C PRO A 46 11.61 -7.57 -11.75
N GLU A 47 12.28 -7.48 -12.89
CA GLU A 47 13.11 -6.30 -13.20
C GLU A 47 12.19 -5.12 -13.53
N PHE A 48 12.41 -3.99 -12.86
CA PHE A 48 11.68 -2.75 -13.10
C PHE A 48 12.53 -1.79 -13.94
N SER A 49 11.94 -1.24 -15.00
CA SER A 49 12.51 -0.11 -15.73
C SER A 49 11.89 1.17 -15.20
N TRP A 50 12.65 1.94 -14.44
CA TRP A 50 12.19 3.23 -13.92
C TRP A 50 12.10 4.25 -15.05
N ILE A 51 10.93 4.85 -15.20
CA ILE A 51 10.73 6.02 -16.06
C ILE A 51 10.88 7.24 -15.16
N ASP A 52 12.00 7.95 -15.32
CA ASP A 52 12.17 9.24 -14.64
C ASP A 52 11.30 10.30 -15.32
N LEU A 53 10.49 10.99 -14.51
CA LEU A 53 9.61 12.06 -14.96
C LEU A 53 10.24 13.44 -14.84
N CYS A 54 11.41 13.59 -14.20
CA CYS A 54 12.07 14.88 -14.01
C CYS A 54 12.45 15.56 -15.34
N GLU A 55 12.78 14.78 -16.36
CA GLU A 55 13.12 15.27 -17.70
C GLU A 55 11.94 15.19 -18.68
N SER A 56 10.77 14.70 -18.23
CA SER A 56 9.62 14.50 -19.09
C SER A 56 8.95 15.82 -19.45
N LYS A 57 9.08 16.22 -20.72
CA LYS A 57 8.40 17.38 -21.30
C LYS A 57 6.88 17.18 -21.49
N ASN A 58 6.39 15.95 -21.30
CA ASN A 58 4.98 15.58 -21.50
C ASN A 58 4.25 15.31 -20.18
N SER A 59 4.76 15.79 -19.05
CA SER A 59 4.05 15.69 -17.77
C SER A 59 2.79 16.57 -17.79
N THR A 60 1.72 16.06 -17.17
CA THR A 60 0.49 16.82 -16.96
C THR A 60 0.47 17.33 -15.53
N ASN A 61 0.45 18.64 -15.35
CA ASN A 61 0.29 19.24 -14.03
C ASN A 61 -1.18 19.07 -13.58
N ILE A 62 -1.37 18.42 -12.44
CA ILE A 62 -2.69 18.20 -11.85
C ILE A 62 -2.76 19.09 -10.61
N LYS A 63 -3.62 20.11 -10.68
CA LYS A 63 -3.84 21.04 -9.58
C LYS A 63 -4.91 20.47 -8.65
N LEU A 64 -4.51 20.18 -7.42
CA LEU A 64 -5.41 19.73 -6.35
C LEU A 64 -5.33 20.72 -5.19
N ALA A 65 -6.45 20.90 -4.50
CA ALA A 65 -6.44 21.50 -3.18
C ALA A 65 -6.03 20.45 -2.14
N ASN A 66 -5.80 20.88 -0.91
CA ASN A 66 -5.61 19.94 0.19
C ASN A 66 -6.83 19.02 0.35
N ASP A 67 -6.59 17.73 0.65
CA ASP A 67 -7.62 16.70 0.77
C ASP A 67 -8.57 16.57 -0.45
N ALA A 68 -8.13 17.02 -1.63
CA ALA A 68 -8.92 16.90 -2.84
C ALA A 68 -8.66 15.58 -3.58
N VAL A 69 -9.66 15.14 -4.34
CA VAL A 69 -9.53 14.10 -5.36
C VAL A 69 -9.77 14.74 -6.72
N SER A 70 -8.96 14.38 -7.71
CA SER A 70 -9.10 14.90 -9.06
C SER A 70 -10.43 14.49 -9.70
N PRO A 71 -10.90 15.22 -10.73
CA PRO A 71 -11.84 14.66 -11.70
C PRO A 71 -11.25 13.41 -12.39
N ALA A 72 -12.08 12.73 -13.18
CA ALA A 72 -11.64 11.59 -13.99
C ALA A 72 -10.52 12.01 -14.97
N ILE A 73 -9.40 11.30 -14.92
CA ILE A 73 -8.26 11.50 -15.81
C ILE A 73 -8.14 10.28 -16.73
N PRO A 74 -8.21 10.46 -18.06
CA PRO A 74 -8.04 9.36 -18.99
C PRO A 74 -6.60 8.86 -18.98
N ILE A 75 -6.40 7.55 -18.80
CA ILE A 75 -5.08 6.91 -18.77
C ILE A 75 -4.52 6.77 -20.21
N GLY A 76 -5.39 6.77 -21.22
CA GLY A 76 -5.03 6.63 -22.62
C GLY A 76 -4.93 5.18 -23.12
N PHE A 77 -5.12 4.20 -22.23
CA PHE A 77 -5.20 2.78 -22.55
C PHE A 77 -6.16 2.05 -21.60
N ARG A 78 -6.49 0.78 -21.91
CA ARG A 78 -7.26 -0.07 -20.99
C ARG A 78 -6.33 -0.69 -19.96
N PHE A 79 -6.52 -0.36 -18.69
CA PHE A 79 -5.80 -0.95 -17.58
C PHE A 79 -6.68 -1.99 -16.89
N ASN A 80 -6.21 -3.25 -16.82
CA ASN A 80 -6.92 -4.29 -16.08
C ASN A 80 -6.44 -4.31 -14.63
N PHE A 81 -7.35 -4.08 -13.69
CA PHE A 81 -7.09 -4.13 -12.26
C PHE A 81 -8.10 -5.04 -11.59
N TYR A 82 -7.61 -6.14 -11.00
CA TYR A 82 -8.44 -7.17 -10.37
C TYR A 82 -9.60 -7.66 -11.27
N GLY A 83 -9.31 -7.89 -12.55
CA GLY A 83 -10.26 -8.42 -13.52
C GLY A 83 -11.20 -7.38 -14.14
N ILE A 84 -11.17 -6.13 -13.69
CA ILE A 84 -11.99 -5.03 -14.23
C ILE A 84 -11.12 -4.13 -15.11
N ASN A 85 -11.64 -3.76 -16.28
CA ASN A 85 -10.95 -2.84 -17.19
C ASN A 85 -11.34 -1.39 -16.89
N TYR A 86 -10.34 -0.57 -16.59
CA TYR A 86 -10.48 0.86 -16.37
C TYR A 86 -9.83 1.66 -17.50
N SER A 87 -10.41 2.80 -17.82
CA SER A 87 -9.87 3.78 -18.77
C SER A 87 -9.56 5.13 -18.14
N ASN A 88 -9.99 5.32 -16.88
CA ASN A 88 -9.82 6.53 -16.11
C ASN A 88 -9.25 6.22 -14.73
N ILE A 89 -8.53 7.18 -14.18
CA ILE A 89 -8.08 7.23 -12.79
C ILE A 89 -8.54 8.52 -12.12
N TYR A 90 -8.48 8.51 -10.80
CA TYR A 90 -8.74 9.63 -9.91
C TYR A 90 -7.56 9.73 -8.96
N ILE A 91 -6.95 10.92 -8.85
CA ILE A 91 -5.74 11.13 -8.06
C ILE A 91 -6.13 11.84 -6.76
N SER A 92 -5.73 11.27 -5.63
CA SER A 92 -5.88 11.91 -4.32
C SER A 92 -4.68 12.78 -4.00
N ALA A 93 -4.92 13.93 -3.39
CA ALA A 93 -3.90 14.75 -2.74
C ALA A 93 -3.14 13.99 -1.65
N ASN A 94 -3.71 12.89 -1.13
CA ASN A 94 -3.10 12.03 -0.12
C ASN A 94 -2.35 10.84 -0.73
N GLY A 95 -1.64 11.04 -1.85
CA GLY A 95 -0.60 10.11 -2.30
C GLY A 95 -1.03 8.77 -2.89
N PHE A 96 -2.26 8.63 -3.37
CA PHE A 96 -2.74 7.43 -4.06
C PHE A 96 -3.57 7.75 -5.30
N ILE A 97 -3.69 6.75 -6.19
CA ILE A 97 -4.63 6.77 -7.32
C ILE A 97 -5.76 5.76 -7.08
N SER A 98 -6.99 6.13 -7.44
CA SER A 98 -8.16 5.25 -7.39
C SER A 98 -8.75 5.05 -8.78
N PHE A 99 -9.43 3.93 -8.96
CA PHE A 99 -10.22 3.63 -10.14
C PHE A 99 -11.73 3.88 -9.93
N ASN A 100 -12.13 4.35 -8.74
CA ASN A 100 -13.52 4.66 -8.40
C ASN A 100 -13.85 6.14 -8.64
N ALA A 101 -15.00 6.41 -9.27
CA ALA A 101 -15.46 7.77 -9.52
C ALA A 101 -15.88 8.54 -8.27
N ASP A 102 -16.25 7.82 -7.22
CA ASP A 102 -16.66 8.30 -5.91
C ASP A 102 -15.55 8.09 -4.85
N ALA A 103 -14.29 8.00 -5.30
CA ALA A 103 -13.14 7.82 -4.41
C ALA A 103 -13.13 8.91 -3.31
N ARG A 104 -12.99 8.46 -2.06
CA ARG A 104 -12.73 9.35 -0.93
C ARG A 104 -11.26 9.75 -0.95
N HIS A 105 -10.92 10.92 -0.41
CA HIS A 105 -9.55 11.42 -0.35
C HIS A 105 -8.62 10.59 0.54
N GLY A 106 -9.16 9.70 1.39
CA GLY A 106 -8.38 8.72 2.16
C GLY A 106 -7.34 9.34 3.08
N CYS A 107 -7.72 10.46 3.70
CA CYS A 107 -6.89 11.38 4.48
C CYS A 107 -5.53 10.87 4.94
N CYS A 108 -4.58 11.76 4.72
CA CYS A 108 -3.38 11.91 5.51
C CYS A 108 -2.49 10.67 5.52
N ASN A 109 -2.25 10.04 6.67
CA ASN A 109 -1.25 8.99 6.78
C ASN A 109 -1.96 7.65 6.63
N GLY A 110 -1.79 6.98 5.49
CA GLY A 110 -2.56 5.81 5.09
C GLY A 110 -2.78 4.77 6.19
N GLU A 111 -3.86 4.00 6.03
CA GLU A 111 -4.31 3.03 7.03
C GLU A 111 -3.86 1.60 6.69
N PRO A 112 -3.73 0.70 7.68
CA PRO A 112 -3.44 -0.70 7.42
C PRO A 112 -4.49 -1.34 6.51
N ILE A 113 -4.05 -1.96 5.41
CA ILE A 113 -4.92 -2.69 4.50
C ILE A 113 -4.91 -4.20 4.81
N PRO A 114 -6.08 -4.89 4.76
CA PRO A 114 -7.39 -4.36 4.40
C PRO A 114 -8.04 -3.58 5.56
N ASN A 115 -8.67 -2.45 5.23
CA ASN A 115 -9.50 -1.68 6.14
C ASN A 115 -10.94 -1.63 5.62
N ASN A 116 -11.91 -1.49 6.52
CA ASN A 116 -13.29 -1.19 6.16
C ASN A 116 -13.52 0.34 6.11
N ASP A 117 -12.54 1.06 5.57
CA ASP A 117 -12.76 2.41 5.10
C ASP A 117 -13.29 2.32 3.65
N ALA A 118 -13.96 3.36 3.19
CA ALA A 118 -14.47 3.40 1.82
C ALA A 118 -13.35 3.76 0.81
N VAL A 119 -12.08 3.53 1.16
CA VAL A 119 -10.90 3.81 0.34
C VAL A 119 -10.41 2.50 -0.26
N ASN A 120 -11.01 2.12 -1.38
CA ASN A 120 -10.76 0.85 -2.05
C ASN A 120 -10.38 1.07 -3.51
N ASN A 121 -10.02 -0.02 -4.20
CA ASN A 121 -9.80 -0.03 -5.64
C ASN A 121 -8.74 1.02 -6.05
N MET A 122 -7.58 0.94 -5.41
CA MET A 122 -6.54 1.97 -5.49
C MET A 122 -5.15 1.37 -5.63
N ILE A 123 -4.21 2.21 -6.05
CA ILE A 123 -2.77 1.99 -5.96
C ILE A 123 -2.20 3.09 -5.07
N ALA A 124 -1.73 2.68 -3.90
CA ALA A 124 -1.23 3.54 -2.82
C ALA A 124 0.31 3.52 -2.82
N GLY A 125 0.92 4.31 -3.70
CA GLY A 125 2.39 4.36 -3.81
C GLY A 125 3.06 5.11 -2.66
N LEU A 126 2.41 6.17 -2.18
CA LEU A 126 2.86 6.95 -1.01
C LEU A 126 1.83 6.83 0.11
N TRP A 127 0.55 7.09 -0.22
CA TRP A 127 -0.57 7.21 0.71
C TRP A 127 -0.22 8.02 1.95
N ASP A 128 0.22 9.24 1.68
CA ASP A 128 0.65 10.23 2.65
C ASP A 128 0.14 11.60 2.21
N ASP A 129 0.01 12.54 3.15
CA ASP A 129 -0.41 13.91 2.84
C ASP A 129 0.67 14.62 2.01
N LEU A 130 0.40 14.81 0.72
CA LEU A 130 1.33 15.52 -0.16
C LEU A 130 1.25 17.04 0.00
N SER A 131 0.29 17.54 0.79
CA SER A 131 -0.01 18.97 1.00
C SER A 131 0.19 19.78 -0.29
N PRO A 132 -0.60 19.53 -1.36
CA PRO A 132 -0.48 20.24 -2.63
C PRO A 132 -1.05 21.66 -2.50
N SER A 133 -0.45 22.50 -1.66
CA SER A 133 -0.78 23.91 -1.59
C SER A 133 -0.06 24.64 -2.72
N GLY A 134 -0.75 24.78 -3.85
CA GLY A 134 -0.65 25.88 -4.83
C GLY A 134 0.71 26.21 -5.44
#